data_AF-A0A1Q3GJ59-F1
#
_entry.id   AF-A0A1Q3GJ59-F1
#
_cell.length_a   1.000
_cell.length_b   1.000
_cell.length_c   1.000
_cell.angle_alpha   90.00
_cell.angle_beta   90.00
_cell.angle_gamma   90.00
#
_symmetry.space_group_name_H-M   'P 1'
#
loop_
_entity.id
_entity.type
_entity.pdbx_description
1 polymer ?
#
loop_
_entity_poly.entity_id
_entity_poly.type
_entity_poly.pdbx_seq_one_letter_code
_entity_poly.pdbx_strand_id
1 'polypeptide(L)'
;MNPENLESYNAELGNDPELDGKYLGTITKDFVKVAKVLKEASYQMRSRGFEFPIFPVAKHKIPVGELLFEGKDLGLEWNYFVSYKDVFVQNGLITKPNKFESAYKDPEEFCCLFVVDDPYTSFMFVPYPEEED
;
A
#
# COMPACT_ATOMS: atom_id res chain seq x y z
N MET A 1 2.94 -16.46 2.52
CA MET A 1 2.78 -16.14 3.96
C MET A 1 1.36 -16.51 4.41
N ASN A 2 1.21 -17.33 5.45
CA ASN A 2 -0.11 -17.72 6.00
C ASN A 2 -0.79 -16.50 6.66
N PRO A 3 -2.13 -16.30 6.53
CA PRO A 3 -2.87 -15.27 7.26
C PRO A 3 -2.51 -15.11 8.75
N GLU A 4 -2.17 -16.19 9.46
CA GLU A 4 -1.73 -16.14 10.87
C GLU A 4 -0.43 -15.34 11.08
N ASN A 5 0.48 -15.36 10.10
CA ASN A 5 1.75 -14.62 10.18
C ASN A 5 1.56 -13.12 9.90
N LEU A 6 0.49 -12.76 9.19
CA LEU A 6 0.15 -11.36 8.89
C LEU A 6 -0.50 -10.68 10.11
N GLU A 7 -1.35 -11.39 10.84
CA GLU A 7 -1.94 -10.91 12.09
C GLU A 7 -0.88 -10.61 13.16
N SER A 8 0.10 -11.52 13.34
CA SER A 8 1.19 -11.31 14.30
C SER A 8 2.08 -10.12 13.93
N TYR A 9 2.28 -9.86 12.64
CA TYR A 9 3.09 -8.75 12.15
C TYR A 9 2.37 -7.39 12.30
N ASN A 10 1.04 -7.37 12.15
CA ASN A 10 0.24 -6.15 12.33
C ASN A 10 0.14 -5.73 13.81
N ALA A 11 0.09 -6.69 14.72
CA ALA A 11 0.03 -6.43 16.17
C ALA A 11 1.27 -5.69 16.71
N GLU A 12 2.44 -5.87 16.10
CA GLU A 12 3.69 -5.21 16.54
C GLU A 12 3.80 -3.73 16.11
N LEU A 13 3.01 -3.28 15.13
CA LEU A 13 3.11 -1.93 14.55
C LEU A 13 2.27 -0.86 15.27
N GLY A 14 1.49 -1.23 16.30
CA GLY A 14 0.72 -0.28 17.12
C GLY A 14 -0.48 0.33 16.41
N ASN A 15 -1.11 -0.42 15.50
CA ASN A 15 -2.34 0.01 14.85
C ASN A 15 -3.55 -0.10 15.80
N ASP A 16 -4.49 0.83 15.65
CA ASP A 16 -5.74 0.84 16.40
C ASP A 16 -6.57 -0.42 16.07
N PRO A 17 -6.92 -1.26 17.06
CA PRO A 17 -7.54 -2.56 16.84
C PRO A 17 -8.91 -2.52 16.15
N GLU A 18 -9.60 -1.36 16.11
CA GLU A 18 -10.86 -1.21 15.37
C GLU A 18 -10.67 -1.06 13.85
N LEU A 19 -9.49 -0.59 13.39
CA LEU A 19 -9.15 -0.49 11.96
C LEU A 19 -8.69 -1.84 11.38
N ASP A 20 -8.17 -2.74 12.22
CA ASP A 20 -7.44 -3.93 11.78
C ASP A 20 -8.31 -5.13 11.35
N GLY A 21 -9.49 -5.35 11.92
CA GLY A 21 -10.26 -6.57 11.60
C GLY A 21 -11.03 -6.50 10.27
N LYS A 22 -11.72 -5.38 10.03
CA LYS A 22 -12.72 -5.28 8.95
C LYS A 22 -12.11 -4.93 7.60
N TYR A 23 -11.14 -4.01 7.57
CA TYR A 23 -10.58 -3.45 6.33
C TYR A 23 -9.42 -4.28 5.81
N LEU A 24 -8.55 -4.70 6.72
CA LEU A 24 -7.35 -5.45 6.46
C LEU A 24 -7.65 -6.78 5.76
N GLY A 25 -8.76 -7.44 6.10
CA GLY A 25 -9.22 -8.65 5.40
C GLY A 25 -9.54 -8.41 3.92
N THR A 26 -10.30 -7.35 3.59
CA THR A 26 -10.67 -7.02 2.19
C THR A 26 -9.47 -6.53 1.38
N ILE A 27 -8.64 -5.68 1.96
CA ILE A 27 -7.45 -5.13 1.29
C ILE A 27 -6.44 -6.24 1.04
N THR A 28 -6.16 -7.11 2.01
CA THR A 28 -5.23 -8.24 1.83
C THR A 28 -5.74 -9.21 0.76
N LYS A 29 -7.04 -9.50 0.75
CA LYS A 29 -7.68 -10.37 -0.25
C LYS A 29 -7.57 -9.81 -1.67
N ASP A 30 -7.68 -8.50 -1.85
CA ASP A 30 -7.47 -7.87 -3.15
C ASP A 30 -5.99 -7.79 -3.49
N PHE A 31 -5.15 -7.44 -2.51
CA PHE A 31 -3.71 -7.28 -2.67
C PHE A 31 -3.06 -8.54 -3.26
N VAL A 32 -3.38 -9.74 -2.75
CA VAL A 32 -2.80 -10.99 -3.29
C VAL A 32 -3.05 -11.19 -4.79
N LYS A 33 -4.14 -10.64 -5.35
CA LYS A 33 -4.46 -10.75 -6.78
C LYS A 33 -3.65 -9.77 -7.64
N VAL A 34 -3.19 -8.66 -7.05
CA VAL A 34 -2.52 -7.57 -7.77
C VAL A 34 -1.07 -7.34 -7.35
N ALA A 35 -0.61 -8.04 -6.32
CA ALA A 35 0.71 -7.87 -5.70
C ALA A 35 1.84 -7.91 -6.73
N LYS A 36 1.79 -8.84 -7.70
CA LYS A 36 2.77 -8.92 -8.79
C LYS A 36 2.84 -7.64 -9.62
N VAL A 37 1.68 -7.11 -10.04
CA VAL A 37 1.60 -5.87 -10.83
C VAL A 37 2.13 -4.68 -10.02
N LEU A 38 1.80 -4.61 -8.73
CA LEU A 38 2.30 -3.55 -7.84
C LEU A 38 3.82 -3.65 -7.65
N LYS A 39 4.37 -4.86 -7.50
CA LYS A 39 5.82 -5.11 -7.39
C LYS A 39 6.55 -4.67 -8.66
N GLU A 40 6.03 -5.04 -9.83
CA GLU A 40 6.58 -4.64 -11.13
C GLU A 40 6.51 -3.11 -11.32
N ALA A 41 5.39 -2.47 -10.97
CA ALA A 41 5.25 -1.02 -11.01
C ALA A 41 6.25 -0.33 -10.07
N SER A 42 6.39 -0.84 -8.85
CA SER A 42 7.36 -0.36 -7.86
C SER A 42 8.80 -0.43 -8.41
N TYR A 43 9.18 -1.53 -9.05
CA TYR A 43 10.47 -1.67 -9.72
C TYR A 43 10.66 -0.65 -10.86
N GLN A 44 9.66 -0.48 -11.72
CA GLN A 44 9.73 0.48 -12.83
C GLN A 44 9.86 1.93 -12.35
N MET A 45 9.19 2.29 -11.24
CA MET A 45 9.32 3.62 -10.64
C MET A 45 10.72 3.86 -10.11
N ARG A 46 11.23 2.93 -9.30
CA ARG A 46 12.57 3.07 -8.70
C ARG A 46 13.68 3.10 -9.75
N SER A 47 13.58 2.28 -10.80
CA SER A 47 14.56 2.30 -11.91
C SER A 47 14.59 3.63 -12.67
N ARG A 48 13.54 4.45 -12.56
CA ARG A 48 13.47 5.80 -13.14
C ARG A 48 13.81 6.92 -12.14
N GLY A 49 14.22 6.57 -10.93
CA GLY A 49 14.61 7.53 -9.87
C GLY A 49 13.45 8.02 -9.00
N PHE A 50 12.25 7.44 -9.11
CA PHE A 50 11.15 7.72 -8.21
C PHE A 50 11.29 6.86 -6.95
N GLU A 51 11.86 7.45 -5.90
CA GLU A 51 12.11 6.76 -4.63
C GLU A 51 10.83 6.62 -3.78
N PHE A 52 10.80 5.58 -2.96
CA PHE A 52 9.69 5.28 -2.03
C PHE A 52 8.31 5.21 -2.73
N PRO A 53 8.07 4.23 -3.62
CA PRO A 53 6.77 4.04 -4.25
C PRO A 53 5.66 3.85 -3.21
N ILE A 54 4.57 4.59 -3.35
CA ILE A 54 3.40 4.49 -2.49
C ILE A 54 2.21 4.15 -3.38
N PHE A 55 1.41 3.18 -2.96
CA PHE A 55 0.22 2.76 -3.68
C PHE A 55 -1.02 3.15 -2.87
N PRO A 56 -1.65 4.30 -3.18
CA PRO A 56 -2.93 4.62 -2.59
C PRO A 56 -3.98 3.56 -2.94
N VAL A 57 -4.84 3.25 -1.97
CA VAL A 57 -5.93 2.26 -2.12
C VAL A 57 -7.21 2.88 -1.60
N ALA A 58 -8.23 2.99 -2.46
CA ALA A 58 -9.48 3.68 -2.13
C ALA A 58 -10.69 3.09 -2.87
N LYS A 59 -11.88 3.17 -2.26
CA LYS A 59 -13.14 2.73 -2.91
C LYS A 59 -13.63 3.68 -4.00
N HIS A 60 -13.13 4.91 -4.00
CA HIS A 60 -13.52 5.96 -4.94
C HIS A 60 -12.27 6.65 -5.51
N LYS A 61 -12.45 7.54 -6.51
CA LYS A 61 -11.35 8.31 -7.08
C LYS A 61 -10.87 9.35 -6.08
N ILE A 62 -9.56 9.37 -5.82
CA ILE A 62 -8.91 10.31 -4.91
C ILE A 62 -7.96 11.24 -5.69
N PRO A 63 -7.66 12.44 -5.17
CA PRO A 63 -6.81 13.42 -5.87
C PRO A 63 -5.31 13.17 -5.66
N VAL A 64 -4.89 11.96 -5.27
CA VAL A 64 -3.51 11.63 -4.90
C VAL A 64 -3.05 10.42 -5.69
N GLY A 65 -1.99 10.62 -6.48
CA GLY A 65 -1.46 9.61 -7.38
C GLY A 65 -2.25 9.47 -8.67
N GLU A 66 -1.79 8.55 -9.52
CA GLU A 66 -2.43 8.22 -10.79
C GLU A 66 -3.14 6.87 -10.68
N LEU A 67 -4.34 6.76 -11.24
CA LEU A 67 -5.09 5.51 -11.23
C LEU A 67 -4.32 4.44 -12.02
N LEU A 68 -3.94 3.35 -11.35
CA LEU A 68 -3.25 2.23 -11.98
C LEU A 68 -4.25 1.24 -12.57
N PHE A 69 -5.28 0.88 -11.81
CA PHE A 69 -6.44 0.14 -12.30
C PHE A 69 -7.67 0.35 -11.40
N GLU A 70 -8.86 0.36 -12.03
CA GLU A 70 -10.13 0.34 -11.30
C GLU A 70 -10.40 -1.08 -10.80
N GLY A 71 -10.65 -1.22 -9.50
CA GLY A 71 -10.79 -2.53 -8.87
C GLY A 71 -11.93 -3.36 -9.46
N LYS A 72 -13.03 -2.69 -9.78
CA LYS A 72 -14.24 -3.30 -10.38
C LYS A 72 -13.94 -4.09 -11.66
N ASP A 73 -12.98 -3.65 -12.47
CA ASP A 73 -12.64 -4.27 -13.76
C ASP A 73 -11.92 -5.61 -13.55
N LEU A 74 -11.36 -5.81 -12.36
CA LEU A 74 -10.61 -6.99 -11.93
C LEU A 74 -11.35 -7.80 -10.85
N GLY A 75 -12.60 -7.45 -10.53
CA GLY A 75 -13.36 -8.10 -9.45
C GLY A 75 -12.76 -7.86 -8.06
N LEU A 76 -12.22 -6.67 -7.84
CA LEU A 76 -11.67 -6.16 -6.58
C LEU A 76 -12.63 -5.14 -5.96
N GLU A 77 -12.60 -5.05 -4.63
CA GLU A 77 -13.34 -4.05 -3.86
C GLU A 77 -12.67 -2.68 -3.90
N TRP A 78 -11.34 -2.64 -4.08
CA TRP A 78 -10.53 -1.44 -3.99
C TRP A 78 -9.90 -1.03 -5.33
N ASN A 79 -9.86 0.28 -5.60
CA ASN A 79 -9.06 0.85 -6.67
C ASN A 79 -7.63 1.07 -6.18
N TYR A 80 -6.67 0.88 -7.09
CA TYR A 80 -5.26 1.06 -6.80
C TYR A 80 -4.70 2.20 -7.64
N PHE A 81 -3.91 3.03 -6.98
CA PHE A 81 -3.22 4.16 -7.57
C PHE A 81 -1.72 3.97 -7.43
N VAL A 82 -0.95 4.69 -8.22
CA VAL A 82 0.51 4.72 -8.16
C VAL A 82 0.99 6.13 -7.85
N SER A 83 1.95 6.23 -6.93
CA SER A 83 2.53 7.48 -6.48
C SER A 83 3.87 7.22 -5.78
N TYR A 84 4.48 8.27 -5.24
CA TYR A 84 5.77 8.20 -4.55
C TYR A 84 5.87 9.30 -3.49
N LYS A 85 6.86 9.18 -2.60
CA LYS A 85 7.03 10.06 -1.42
C LYS A 85 6.91 11.55 -1.74
N ASP A 86 7.56 12.06 -2.78
CA ASP A 86 7.60 13.51 -3.02
C ASP A 86 6.21 14.08 -3.33
N VAL A 87 5.35 13.33 -4.03
CA VAL A 87 3.94 13.71 -4.25
C VAL A 87 3.21 13.81 -2.90
N PHE A 88 3.43 12.86 -2.01
CA PHE A 88 2.82 12.85 -0.68
C PHE A 88 3.33 13.99 0.22
N VAL A 89 4.62 14.35 0.12
CA VAL A 89 5.20 15.50 0.81
C VAL A 89 4.61 16.80 0.27
N GLN A 90 4.54 16.96 -1.05
CA GLN A 90 3.96 18.14 -1.70
C GLN A 90 2.47 18.35 -1.35
N ASN A 91 1.71 17.26 -1.21
CA ASN A 91 0.30 17.29 -0.81
C ASN A 91 0.09 17.37 0.72
N GLY A 92 1.16 17.44 1.52
CA GLY A 92 1.07 17.56 2.98
C GLY A 92 0.66 16.28 3.72
N LEU A 93 0.60 15.14 3.03
CA LEU A 93 0.26 13.83 3.61
C LEU A 93 1.45 13.22 4.37
N ILE A 94 2.68 13.54 3.96
CA ILE A 94 3.90 13.24 4.71
C ILE A 94 4.50 14.56 5.20
N THR A 95 4.35 14.83 6.50
CA THR A 95 4.89 16.05 7.14
C THR A 95 6.28 15.87 7.74
N LYS A 96 6.75 14.61 7.88
CA LYS A 96 8.06 14.27 8.44
C LYS A 96 8.80 13.28 7.53
N PRO A 97 9.37 13.73 6.40
CA PRO A 97 9.99 12.86 5.39
C PRO A 97 11.05 11.92 5.97
N ASN A 98 12.00 12.43 6.76
CA ASN A 98 13.06 11.61 7.35
C ASN A 98 12.52 10.48 8.25
N LYS A 99 11.42 10.72 8.97
CA LYS A 99 10.77 9.70 9.80
C LYS A 99 10.07 8.65 8.93
N PHE A 100 9.42 9.09 7.85
CA PHE A 100 8.82 8.19 6.88
C PHE A 100 9.88 7.29 6.23
N GLU A 101 10.97 7.87 5.74
CA GLU A 101 12.08 7.14 5.13
C GLU A 101 12.71 6.12 6.09
N SER A 102 12.92 6.48 7.35
CA SER A 102 13.47 5.57 8.37
C SER A 102 12.53 4.42 8.72
N ALA A 103 11.21 4.59 8.54
CA ALA A 103 10.20 3.57 8.81
C ALA A 103 9.80 2.78 7.55
N TYR A 104 10.26 3.23 6.37
CA TYR A 104 9.89 2.64 5.10
C TYR A 104 10.57 1.29 4.92
N LYS A 105 9.78 0.26 4.60
CA LYS A 105 10.30 -1.11 4.43
C LYS A 105 10.87 -1.32 3.03
N ASP A 106 11.74 -2.34 2.90
CA ASP A 106 12.37 -2.68 1.62
C ASP A 106 11.29 -2.86 0.54
N PRO A 107 11.29 -2.04 -0.54
CA PRO A 107 10.27 -2.11 -1.56
C PRO A 107 10.45 -3.28 -2.55
N GLU A 108 11.48 -4.12 -2.38
CA GLU A 108 11.58 -5.45 -3.01
C GLU A 108 10.78 -6.51 -2.26
N GLU A 109 10.68 -6.39 -0.93
CA GLU A 109 9.99 -7.34 -0.05
C GLU A 109 8.57 -6.88 0.34
N PHE A 110 8.35 -5.57 0.47
CA PHE A 110 7.10 -4.98 0.97
C PHE A 110 6.50 -3.96 -0.01
N CYS A 111 5.18 -3.98 -0.12
CA CYS A 111 4.40 -2.93 -0.76
C CYS A 111 3.99 -1.88 0.27
N CYS A 112 4.26 -0.60 0.00
CA CYS A 112 3.75 0.51 0.81
C CYS A 112 2.37 0.93 0.29
N LEU A 113 1.31 0.52 0.99
CA LEU A 113 -0.05 0.96 0.71
C LEU A 113 -0.37 2.22 1.51
N PHE A 114 -1.13 3.13 0.91
CA PHE A 114 -1.79 4.22 1.61
C PHE A 114 -3.30 4.04 1.52
N VAL A 115 -3.89 3.46 2.57
CA VAL A 115 -5.31 3.15 2.63
C VAL A 115 -6.09 4.44 2.89
N VAL A 116 -7.09 4.71 2.06
CA VAL A 116 -8.01 5.85 2.21
C VAL A 116 -9.44 5.33 2.32
N ASP A 117 -10.03 5.50 3.50
CA ASP A 117 -11.44 5.22 3.78
C ASP A 117 -11.98 6.31 4.72
N ASP A 118 -12.48 7.39 4.11
CA ASP A 118 -12.79 8.64 4.80
C ASP A 118 -13.63 8.44 6.09
N PRO A 119 -13.25 9.08 7.21
CA PRO A 119 -12.18 10.07 7.37
C PRO A 119 -10.78 9.48 7.65
N TYR A 120 -10.60 8.17 7.52
CA TYR A 120 -9.40 7.47 7.97
C TYR A 120 -8.40 7.27 6.83
N THR A 121 -7.14 7.55 7.14
CA THR A 121 -6.02 7.23 6.24
C THR A 121 -4.88 6.58 7.02
N SER A 122 -4.26 5.56 6.45
CA SER A 122 -3.12 4.89 7.09
C SER A 122 -2.11 4.36 6.08
N PHE A 123 -0.83 4.36 6.48
CA PHE A 123 0.22 3.65 5.75
C PHE A 123 0.30 2.21 6.24
N MET A 124 0.40 1.27 5.31
CA MET A 124 0.52 -0.16 5.60
C MET A 124 1.63 -0.76 4.75
N PHE A 125 2.48 -1.59 5.36
CA PHE A 125 3.53 -2.31 4.64
C PHE A 125 3.16 -3.79 4.54
N VAL A 126 2.68 -4.21 3.38
CA VAL A 126 2.23 -5.59 3.13
C VAL A 126 3.34 -6.34 2.40
N PRO A 127 3.82 -7.49 2.92
CA PRO A 127 4.83 -8.27 2.22
C PRO A 127 4.29 -8.79 0.90
N TYR A 128 5.09 -8.73 -0.17
CA TYR A 128 4.73 -9.40 -1.41
C TYR A 128 4.65 -10.92 -1.17
N PRO A 129 3.70 -11.63 -1.81
CA PRO A 129 3.71 -13.07 -1.80
C PRO A 129 5.04 -13.60 -2.35
N GLU A 130 5.54 -14.68 -1.75
CA GLU A 130 6.64 -15.43 -2.35
C GLU A 130 6.22 -15.92 -3.73
N GLU A 131 7.10 -15.77 -4.71
CA GLU A 131 6.88 -16.32 -6.04
C GLU A 131 7.03 -17.84 -5.91
N GLU A 132 5.94 -18.59 -6.06
CA GLU A 132 6.03 -20.05 -6.19
C GLU A 132 6.66 -20.32 -7.57
N ASP A 133 7.92 -20.78 -7.56
CA ASP A 133 8.69 -21.22 -8.72
C ASP A 133 8.04 -22.41 -9.46
#